data_AF-A0A2V7Q295-F1
#
_entry.id   AF-A0A2V7Q295-F1
#
_cell.length_a   1.000
_cell.length_b   1.000
_cell.length_c   1.000
_cell.angle_alpha   90.00
_cell.angle_beta   90.00
_cell.angle_gamma   90.00
#
_symmetry.space_group_name_H-M   'P 1'
#
loop_
_entity.id
_entity.type
_entity.pdbx_description
1 polymer ?
#
loop_
_entity_poly.entity_id
_entity_poly.type
_entity_poly.pdbx_seq_one_letter_code
_entity_poly.pdbx_strand_id
1 'polypeptide(L)'
;MVQARSPGRSENRWRSGLRRVPRSLRTRRAPPPADGKGVRRAVLRGERKGRALLLAAPNTHIGLAWAALCGAFAIHVADEALTDFLSVYNPMVRALRARFPFLPLPTFTFRVWLTGLVLAVVVLASLTPLAFRGGAWLRPIAYAFGIVMAGNGLLHLVGSVYMRKAMPGVYSAPLLLAAAIYLLASA
;
A
#
# COMPACT_ATOMS: atom_id res chain seq x y z
N MET A 1 -68.15 -3.03 -36.75
CA MET A 1 -67.95 -4.07 -35.73
C MET A 1 -67.41 -3.38 -34.47
N VAL A 2 -68.19 -2.85 -33.52
CA VAL A 2 -69.33 -3.35 -32.73
C VAL A 2 -68.95 -4.43 -31.71
N GLN A 3 -68.94 -4.00 -30.44
CA GLN A 3 -69.23 -4.71 -29.17
C GLN A 3 -68.28 -5.84 -28.68
N ALA A 4 -68.10 -6.10 -27.39
CA ALA A 4 -68.83 -5.66 -26.18
C ALA A 4 -67.95 -5.74 -24.91
N ARG A 5 -68.34 -4.92 -23.94
CA ARG A 5 -68.00 -4.97 -22.51
C ARG A 5 -68.52 -6.25 -21.86
N SER A 6 -67.95 -6.64 -20.71
CA SER A 6 -68.77 -6.83 -19.52
C SER A 6 -67.98 -6.71 -18.20
N PRO A 7 -68.51 -5.98 -17.20
CA PRO A 7 -67.91 -5.80 -15.88
C PRO A 7 -68.53 -6.72 -14.82
N GLY A 8 -67.73 -7.14 -13.84
CA GLY A 8 -68.22 -7.76 -12.59
C GLY A 8 -68.03 -6.80 -11.42
N ARG A 9 -69.14 -6.33 -10.86
CA ARG A 9 -69.25 -5.42 -9.71
C ARG A 9 -70.14 -6.12 -8.68
N SER A 10 -69.66 -6.33 -7.45
CA SER A 10 -70.42 -6.69 -6.24
C SER A 10 -69.36 -7.16 -5.21
N GLU A 11 -69.35 -6.86 -3.91
CA GLU A 11 -70.25 -6.16 -3.00
C GLU A 11 -69.50 -5.96 -1.68
N ASN A 12 -69.84 -4.89 -0.96
CA ASN A 12 -70.14 -4.83 0.47
C ASN A 12 -69.22 -5.58 1.45
N ARG A 13 -68.67 -4.88 2.45
CA ARG A 13 -69.09 -5.05 3.86
C ARG A 13 -68.30 -4.11 4.79
N TRP A 14 -68.97 -3.03 5.17
CA TRP A 14 -68.73 -2.30 6.40
C TRP A 14 -68.62 -3.25 7.59
N ARG A 15 -67.48 -3.24 8.30
CA ARG A 15 -67.41 -3.62 9.73
C ARG A 15 -66.44 -2.72 10.48
N SER A 16 -67.05 -1.76 11.16
CA SER A 16 -66.66 -1.22 12.46
C SER A 16 -65.86 -2.20 13.32
N GLY A 17 -64.64 -1.81 13.66
CA GLY A 17 -63.78 -2.50 14.63
C GLY A 17 -63.00 -1.48 15.45
N LEU A 18 -63.66 -0.91 16.45
CA LEU A 18 -63.05 -0.16 17.55
C LEU A 18 -61.91 -0.99 18.16
N ARG A 19 -60.67 -0.75 17.74
CA ARG A 19 -59.49 -1.30 18.41
C ARG A 19 -59.23 -0.49 19.67
N ARG A 20 -59.51 -1.12 20.81
CA ARG A 20 -59.08 -0.70 22.14
C ARG A 20 -57.57 -0.46 22.13
N VAL A 21 -57.15 0.73 22.53
CA VAL A 21 -55.75 1.07 22.78
C VAL A 21 -55.32 0.39 24.08
N PRO A 22 -54.28 -0.48 24.09
CA PRO A 22 -53.75 -1.04 25.31
C PRO A 22 -53.01 0.05 26.10
N ARG A 23 -53.50 0.37 27.30
CA ARG A 23 -52.76 1.11 28.33
C ARG A 23 -51.64 0.21 28.87
N SER A 24 -50.48 0.25 28.23
CA SER A 24 -49.22 -0.24 28.83
C SER A 24 -48.10 0.75 28.57
N LEU A 25 -48.27 1.98 29.04
CA LEU A 25 -47.15 2.88 29.34
C LEU A 25 -46.52 2.41 30.65
N ARG A 26 -45.83 1.26 30.56
CA ARG A 26 -44.89 0.82 31.58
C ARG A 26 -43.68 1.73 31.44
N THR A 27 -43.47 2.55 32.45
CA THR A 27 -42.32 3.42 32.70
C THR A 27 -41.01 2.83 32.18
N ARG A 28 -40.62 3.20 30.94
CA ARG A 28 -39.23 3.07 30.49
C ARG A 28 -38.45 4.12 31.26
N ARG A 29 -37.82 3.72 32.37
CA ARG A 29 -36.77 4.52 33.01
C ARG A 29 -35.81 4.97 31.90
N ALA A 30 -35.59 6.27 31.78
CA ALA A 30 -34.52 6.80 30.98
C ALA A 30 -33.20 6.13 31.42
N PRO A 31 -32.37 5.66 30.48
CA PRO A 31 -31.05 5.17 30.85
C PRO A 31 -30.29 6.31 31.57
N PRO A 32 -29.49 6.01 32.61
CA PRO A 32 -28.69 7.04 33.27
C PRO A 32 -27.81 7.74 32.21
N PRO A 33 -27.56 9.07 32.35
CA PRO A 33 -26.72 9.79 31.42
C PRO A 33 -25.38 9.07 31.34
N ALA A 34 -25.02 8.61 30.14
CA ALA A 34 -23.79 7.89 29.94
C ALA A 34 -22.65 8.79 30.41
N ASP A 35 -21.93 8.34 31.44
CA ASP A 35 -20.64 8.89 31.82
C ASP A 35 -19.82 9.08 30.53
N GLY A 36 -19.45 10.34 30.22
CA GLY A 36 -18.72 10.68 29.01
C GLY A 36 -17.40 9.92 28.86
N LYS A 37 -16.85 9.35 29.94
CA LYS A 37 -15.70 8.44 29.91
C LYS A 37 -16.03 7.08 29.31
N GLY A 38 -17.25 6.56 29.54
CA GLY A 38 -17.73 5.30 28.97
C GLY A 38 -17.92 5.38 27.46
N VAL A 39 -18.53 6.48 26.98
CA VAL A 39 -18.71 6.75 25.54
C VAL A 39 -17.34 6.95 24.87
N ARG A 40 -16.44 7.74 25.46
CA ARG A 40 -15.08 7.92 24.93
C ARG A 40 -14.29 6.61 24.87
N ARG A 41 -14.38 5.75 25.89
CA ARG A 41 -13.73 4.42 25.86
C ARG A 41 -14.31 3.50 24.78
N ALA A 42 -15.63 3.51 24.57
CA ALA A 42 -16.28 2.72 23.53
C ALA A 42 -15.88 3.18 22.12
N VAL A 43 -15.84 4.49 21.88
CA VAL A 43 -15.37 5.07 20.60
C VAL A 43 -13.90 4.73 20.34
N LEU A 44 -13.01 4.96 21.32
CA LEU A 44 -11.58 4.65 21.17
C LEU A 44 -11.31 3.14 20.99
N ARG A 45 -12.16 2.27 21.56
CA ARG A 45 -12.09 0.82 21.36
C ARG A 45 -12.62 0.42 19.99
N GLY A 46 -13.68 1.06 19.50
CA GLY A 46 -14.23 0.89 18.17
C GLY A 46 -13.24 1.29 17.07
N GLU A 47 -12.61 2.46 17.21
CA GLU A 47 -11.57 2.93 16.29
C GLU A 47 -10.35 2.02 16.26
N ARG A 48 -9.90 1.51 17.42
CA ARG A 48 -8.81 0.53 17.46
C ARG A 48 -9.16 -0.77 16.77
N LYS A 49 -10.39 -1.29 16.95
CA LYS A 49 -10.86 -2.48 16.24
C LYS A 49 -10.99 -2.24 14.75
N GLY A 50 -11.50 -1.08 14.34
CA GLY A 50 -11.60 -0.69 12.92
C GLY A 50 -10.23 -0.57 12.24
N ARG A 51 -9.25 0.06 12.92
CA ARG A 51 -7.86 0.10 12.45
C ARG A 51 -7.22 -1.28 12.40
N ALA A 52 -7.44 -2.12 13.41
CA ALA A 52 -6.93 -3.49 13.41
C ALA A 52 -7.53 -4.32 12.26
N LEU A 53 -8.82 -4.15 11.94
CA LEU A 53 -9.49 -4.80 10.81
C LEU A 53 -8.98 -4.27 9.46
N LEU A 54 -8.76 -2.95 9.33
CA LEU A 54 -8.17 -2.35 8.14
C LEU A 54 -6.73 -2.83 7.92
N LEU A 55 -5.93 -2.94 8.98
CA LEU A 55 -4.57 -3.46 8.92
C LEU A 55 -4.55 -4.97 8.66
N ALA A 56 -5.53 -5.73 9.17
CA ALA A 56 -5.66 -7.17 8.96
C ALA A 56 -6.23 -7.55 7.59
N ALA A 57 -6.71 -6.59 6.78
CA ALA A 57 -7.09 -6.88 5.41
C ALA A 57 -5.82 -7.29 4.63
N PRO A 58 -5.83 -8.45 3.95
CA PRO A 58 -4.61 -9.05 3.39
C PRO A 58 -3.86 -8.14 2.41
N ASN A 59 -4.57 -7.24 1.73
CA ASN A 59 -3.99 -6.32 0.75
C ASN A 59 -3.39 -5.04 1.38
N THR A 60 -3.74 -4.72 2.63
CA THR A 60 -3.20 -3.54 3.33
C THR A 60 -1.72 -3.71 3.64
N HIS A 61 -1.28 -4.91 3.99
CA HIS A 61 0.12 -5.21 4.23
C HIS A 61 0.99 -5.03 2.98
N ILE A 62 0.53 -5.52 1.81
CA ILE A 62 1.20 -5.30 0.53
C ILE A 62 1.26 -3.81 0.19
N GLY A 63 0.15 -3.08 0.33
CA GLY A 63 0.12 -1.64 0.04
C GLY A 63 1.09 -0.84 0.90
N LEU A 64 1.15 -1.13 2.21
CA LEU A 64 2.09 -0.50 3.13
C LEU A 64 3.54 -0.87 2.80
N ALA A 65 3.83 -2.15 2.53
CA ALA A 65 5.17 -2.61 2.19
C ALA A 65 5.65 -2.02 0.86
N TRP A 66 4.75 -1.88 -0.11
CA TRP A 66 5.03 -1.24 -1.40
C TRP A 66 5.38 0.24 -1.21
N ALA A 67 4.56 0.97 -0.45
CA ALA A 67 4.80 2.37 -0.16
C ALA A 67 6.11 2.58 0.62
N ALA A 68 6.39 1.72 1.60
CA ALA A 68 7.62 1.73 2.36
C ALA A 68 8.85 1.51 1.47
N LEU A 69 8.80 0.54 0.54
CA LEU A 69 9.89 0.30 -0.40
C LEU A 69 10.06 1.45 -1.40
N CYS A 70 8.98 2.08 -1.87
CA CYS A 70 9.07 3.29 -2.70
C CYS A 70 9.78 4.43 -1.97
N GLY A 71 9.43 4.66 -0.70
CA GLY A 71 10.09 5.67 0.14
C GLY A 71 11.56 5.34 0.39
N ALA A 72 11.87 4.09 0.72
CA ALA A 72 13.24 3.63 0.93
C ALA A 72 14.08 3.75 -0.37
N PHE A 73 13.51 3.42 -1.52
CA PHE A 73 14.16 3.59 -2.82
C PHE A 73 14.46 5.06 -3.10
N ALA A 74 13.50 5.97 -2.88
CA ALA A 74 13.72 7.40 -3.04
C ALA A 74 14.85 7.94 -2.15
N ILE A 75 14.86 7.53 -0.87
CA ILE A 75 15.94 7.88 0.08
C ILE A 75 17.28 7.33 -0.40
N HIS A 76 17.30 6.10 -0.91
CA HIS A 76 18.51 5.47 -1.39
C HIS A 76 19.09 6.17 -2.63
N VAL A 77 18.25 6.55 -3.59
CA VAL A 77 18.67 7.35 -4.75
C VAL A 77 19.27 8.69 -4.31
N ALA A 78 18.68 9.33 -3.29
CA ALA A 78 19.21 10.58 -2.75
C ALA A 78 20.57 10.36 -2.07
N ASP A 79 20.72 9.30 -1.27
CA ASP A 79 21.99 8.93 -0.63
C ASP A 79 23.08 8.67 -1.68
N GLU A 80 22.81 7.85 -2.70
CA GLU A 80 23.72 7.60 -3.82
C GLU A 80 24.12 8.87 -4.57
N ALA A 81 23.18 9.80 -4.77
CA ALA A 81 23.45 11.08 -5.41
C ALA A 81 24.35 11.98 -4.55
N LEU A 82 24.13 11.99 -3.23
CA LEU A 82 24.90 12.77 -2.26
C LEU A 82 26.29 12.18 -2.01
N THR A 83 26.46 10.88 -2.22
CA THR A 83 27.71 10.15 -1.99
C THR A 83 28.46 9.82 -3.29
N ASP A 84 28.04 10.39 -4.41
CA ASP A 84 28.70 10.32 -5.73
C ASP A 84 28.84 8.88 -6.28
N PHE A 85 27.74 8.14 -6.29
CA PHE A 85 27.68 6.76 -6.80
C PHE A 85 28.30 6.57 -8.19
N LEU A 86 28.09 7.52 -9.10
CA LEU A 86 28.57 7.39 -10.48
C LEU A 86 30.09 7.42 -10.62
N SER A 87 30.84 7.99 -9.66
CA SER A 87 32.30 7.92 -9.68
C SER A 87 32.83 6.53 -9.32
N VAL A 88 32.02 5.68 -8.69
CA VAL A 88 32.34 4.26 -8.45
C VAL A 88 31.78 3.38 -9.55
N TYR A 89 30.50 3.57 -9.91
CA TYR A 89 29.79 2.74 -10.87
C TYR A 89 30.38 2.81 -12.28
N ASN A 90 30.57 4.01 -12.84
CA ASN A 90 30.99 4.15 -14.23
C ASN A 90 32.39 3.56 -14.50
N PRO A 91 33.42 3.79 -13.65
CA PRO A 91 34.71 3.10 -13.82
C PRO A 91 34.59 1.58 -13.69
N MET A 92 33.80 1.08 -12.74
CA MET A 92 33.57 -0.36 -12.57
C MET A 92 32.95 -0.97 -13.82
N VAL A 93 31.92 -0.35 -14.39
CA VAL A 93 31.29 -0.81 -15.64
C VAL A 93 32.26 -0.82 -16.81
N ARG A 94 33.10 0.21 -16.95
CA ARG A 94 34.14 0.24 -18.00
C ARG A 94 35.15 -0.88 -17.81
N ALA A 95 35.61 -1.11 -16.58
CA ALA A 95 36.54 -2.19 -16.28
C ALA A 95 35.93 -3.58 -16.55
N LEU A 96 34.64 -3.76 -16.23
CA LEU A 96 33.95 -5.02 -16.45
C LEU A 96 33.73 -5.28 -17.94
N ARG A 97 33.32 -4.26 -18.72
CA ARG A 97 33.20 -4.37 -20.18
C ARG A 97 34.53 -4.62 -20.89
N ALA A 98 35.64 -4.08 -20.36
CA ALA A 98 36.97 -4.37 -20.90
C ALA A 98 37.34 -5.86 -20.75
N ARG A 99 36.79 -6.54 -19.73
CA ARG A 99 36.99 -7.99 -19.50
C ARG A 99 35.93 -8.86 -20.17
N PHE A 100 34.69 -8.36 -20.25
CA PHE A 100 33.52 -9.06 -20.77
C PHE A 100 32.74 -8.14 -21.73
N PRO A 101 33.19 -7.99 -22.98
CA PRO A 101 32.65 -6.99 -23.90
C PRO A 101 31.21 -7.25 -24.34
N PHE A 102 30.71 -8.49 -24.18
CA PHE A 102 29.33 -8.84 -24.50
C PHE A 102 28.32 -8.39 -23.43
N LEU A 103 28.76 -7.93 -22.26
CA LEU A 103 27.84 -7.46 -21.21
C LEU A 103 27.31 -6.06 -21.56
N PRO A 104 25.98 -5.88 -21.76
CA PRO A 104 25.38 -4.60 -22.11
C PRO A 104 25.20 -3.73 -20.86
N LEU A 105 26.31 -3.35 -20.23
CA LEU A 105 26.31 -2.49 -19.04
C LEU A 105 26.48 -1.02 -19.45
N PRO A 106 25.45 -0.18 -19.27
CA PRO A 106 25.52 1.23 -19.63
C PRO A 106 26.38 2.03 -18.65
N THR A 107 26.99 3.10 -19.14
CA THR A 107 27.49 4.20 -18.30
C THR A 107 26.52 5.35 -18.38
N PHE A 108 26.38 6.11 -17.30
CA PHE A 108 25.42 7.20 -17.23
C PHE A 108 26.08 8.53 -16.92
N THR A 109 25.47 9.61 -17.42
CA THR A 109 25.69 10.95 -16.87
C THR A 109 24.78 11.14 -15.66
N PHE A 110 25.18 12.00 -14.73
CA PHE A 110 24.41 12.28 -13.51
C PHE A 110 22.96 12.65 -13.79
N ARG A 111 22.72 13.53 -14.77
CA ARG A 111 21.37 13.97 -15.15
C ARG A 111 20.51 12.80 -15.64
N VAL A 112 21.01 11.99 -16.58
CA VAL A 112 20.25 10.87 -17.14
C VAL A 112 19.94 9.82 -16.07
N TRP A 113 20.94 9.47 -15.26
CA TRP A 113 20.79 8.53 -14.15
C TRP A 113 19.75 9.02 -13.14
N LEU A 114 19.90 10.25 -12.64
CA LEU A 114 19.03 10.79 -11.61
C LEU A 114 17.60 10.98 -12.13
N THR A 115 17.43 11.55 -13.33
CA THR A 115 16.09 11.71 -13.93
C THR A 115 15.42 10.35 -14.14
N GLY A 116 16.15 9.35 -14.65
CA GLY A 116 15.61 8.00 -14.83
C GLY A 116 15.12 7.39 -13.51
N LEU A 117 15.90 7.50 -12.44
CA LEU A 117 15.54 6.95 -11.13
C LEU A 117 14.39 7.73 -10.47
N VAL A 118 14.37 9.06 -10.58
CA VAL A 118 13.25 9.87 -10.10
C VAL A 118 11.96 9.49 -10.82
N LEU A 119 11.99 9.32 -12.14
CA LEU A 119 10.82 8.86 -12.90
C LEU A 119 10.39 7.47 -12.47
N ALA A 120 11.32 6.53 -12.27
CA ALA A 120 11.02 5.19 -11.77
C ALA A 120 10.34 5.23 -10.39
N VAL A 121 10.88 6.03 -9.46
CA VAL A 121 10.27 6.25 -8.12
C VAL A 121 8.86 6.79 -8.24
N VAL A 122 8.64 7.82 -9.07
CA VAL A 122 7.31 8.44 -9.25
C VAL A 122 6.32 7.44 -9.84
N VAL A 123 6.72 6.69 -10.87
CA VAL A 123 5.87 5.66 -11.49
C VAL A 123 5.51 4.59 -10.46
N LEU A 124 6.49 4.03 -9.74
CA LEU A 124 6.24 3.01 -8.72
C LEU A 124 5.37 3.55 -7.57
N ALA A 125 5.63 4.77 -7.10
CA ALA A 125 4.82 5.41 -6.07
C ALA A 125 3.38 5.64 -6.55
N SER A 126 3.17 5.99 -7.83
CA SER A 126 1.83 6.17 -8.40
C SER A 126 1.00 4.87 -8.44
N LEU A 127 1.65 3.70 -8.40
CA LEU A 127 0.99 2.40 -8.34
C LEU A 127 0.56 2.00 -6.91
N THR A 128 0.96 2.76 -5.89
CA THR A 128 0.59 2.51 -4.48
C THR A 128 -0.92 2.31 -4.26
N PRO A 129 -1.84 3.12 -4.84
CA PRO A 129 -3.27 2.90 -4.66
C PRO A 129 -3.74 1.55 -5.23
N LEU A 130 -3.08 1.05 -6.28
CA LEU A 130 -3.37 -0.27 -6.85
C LEU A 130 -2.83 -1.40 -5.97
N ALA A 131 -1.70 -1.18 -5.29
CA ALA A 131 -1.17 -2.12 -4.30
C ALA A 131 -2.15 -2.32 -3.14
N PHE A 132 -2.76 -1.24 -2.64
CA PHE A 132 -3.81 -1.34 -1.61
C PHE A 132 -5.09 -2.03 -2.09
N ARG A 133 -5.37 -1.99 -3.40
CA ARG A 133 -6.54 -2.68 -3.99
C ARG A 133 -6.31 -4.19 -4.19
N GLY A 134 -5.07 -4.68 -4.07
CA GLY A 134 -4.76 -6.11 -4.14
C GLY A 134 -4.88 -6.72 -5.54
N GLY A 135 -4.56 -5.95 -6.59
CA GLY A 135 -4.57 -6.49 -7.95
C GLY A 135 -3.57 -7.63 -8.12
N ALA A 136 -4.02 -8.83 -8.48
CA ALA A 136 -3.16 -10.02 -8.58
C ALA A 136 -1.98 -9.85 -9.56
N TRP A 137 -2.15 -9.04 -10.60
CA TRP A 137 -1.10 -8.72 -11.58
C TRP A 137 0.04 -7.87 -11.00
N LEU A 138 -0.18 -7.19 -9.86
CA LEU A 138 0.84 -6.38 -9.21
C LEU A 138 1.83 -7.24 -8.40
N ARG A 139 1.44 -8.46 -8.04
CA ARG A 139 2.29 -9.39 -7.27
C ARG A 139 3.61 -9.74 -7.96
N PRO A 140 3.64 -10.16 -9.25
CA PRO A 140 4.92 -10.39 -9.94
C PRO A 140 5.79 -9.13 -10.00
N ILE A 141 5.18 -7.94 -10.11
CA ILE A 141 5.90 -6.67 -10.10
C ILE A 141 6.47 -6.38 -8.70
N ALA A 142 5.72 -6.67 -7.64
CA ALA A 142 6.16 -6.53 -6.26
C ALA A 142 7.36 -7.45 -5.96
N TYR A 143 7.32 -8.70 -6.43
CA TYR A 143 8.45 -9.62 -6.33
C TYR A 143 9.67 -9.09 -7.08
N ALA A 144 9.51 -8.68 -8.35
CA ALA A 144 10.62 -8.14 -9.12
C ALA A 144 11.23 -6.89 -8.45
N PHE A 145 10.39 -5.95 -8.02
CA PHE A 145 10.83 -4.74 -7.35
C PHE A 145 11.56 -5.05 -6.02
N GLY A 146 10.97 -5.92 -5.19
CA GLY A 146 11.57 -6.36 -3.93
C GLY A 146 12.91 -7.07 -4.13
N ILE A 147 13.01 -8.00 -5.07
CA ILE A 147 14.25 -8.75 -5.35
C ILE A 147 15.36 -7.80 -5.83
N VAL A 148 15.06 -6.91 -6.79
CA VAL A 148 16.05 -5.97 -7.31
C VAL A 148 16.54 -5.03 -6.22
N MET A 149 15.64 -4.50 -5.38
CA MET A 149 16.03 -3.59 -4.29
C MET A 149 16.76 -4.29 -3.15
N ALA A 150 16.41 -5.54 -2.83
CA ALA A 150 17.14 -6.34 -1.87
C ALA A 150 18.57 -6.63 -2.35
N GLY A 151 18.71 -7.03 -3.63
CA GLY A 151 20.01 -7.22 -4.26
C GLY A 151 20.83 -5.92 -4.28
N ASN A 152 20.18 -4.78 -4.56
CA ASN A 152 20.81 -3.48 -4.53
C ASN A 152 21.37 -3.16 -3.14
N GLY A 153 20.50 -3.11 -2.11
CA GLY A 153 20.93 -2.83 -0.74
C GLY A 153 22.02 -3.78 -0.24
N LEU A 154 21.91 -5.08 -0.55
CA LEU A 154 22.93 -6.06 -0.20
C LEU A 154 24.27 -5.78 -0.87
N LEU A 155 24.29 -5.40 -2.16
CA LEU A 155 25.52 -5.07 -2.88
C LEU A 155 26.24 -3.88 -2.26
N HIS A 156 25.52 -2.84 -1.83
CA HIS A 156 26.13 -1.70 -1.13
C HIS A 156 26.73 -2.10 0.22
N LEU A 157 26.05 -2.95 1.00
CA LEU A 157 26.55 -3.42 2.29
C LEU A 157 27.76 -4.35 2.13
N VAL A 158 27.62 -5.41 1.34
CA VAL A 158 28.69 -6.39 1.11
C VAL A 158 29.87 -5.75 0.39
N GLY A 159 29.61 -4.92 -0.62
CA GLY A 159 30.64 -4.16 -1.32
C GLY A 159 31.42 -3.25 -0.37
N SER A 160 30.75 -2.60 0.59
CA SER A 160 31.42 -1.77 1.58
C SER A 160 32.33 -2.56 2.52
N VAL A 161 31.86 -3.73 2.98
CA VAL A 161 32.64 -4.64 3.83
C VAL A 161 33.84 -5.19 3.06
N TYR A 162 33.62 -5.67 1.83
CA TYR A 162 34.65 -6.27 0.99
C TYR A 162 35.76 -5.26 0.63
N MET A 163 35.38 -4.05 0.23
CA MET A 163 36.32 -2.98 -0.11
C MET A 163 36.89 -2.27 1.12
N ARG A 164 36.40 -2.60 2.33
CA ARG A 164 36.72 -1.91 3.60
C ARG A 164 36.57 -0.38 3.50
N LYS A 165 35.58 0.07 2.72
CA LYS A 165 35.30 1.47 2.44
C LYS A 165 33.80 1.64 2.27
N ALA A 166 33.22 2.69 2.84
CA ALA A 166 31.82 3.03 2.62
C ALA A 166 31.56 3.22 1.12
N MET A 167 30.72 2.36 0.54
CA MET A 167 30.21 2.55 -0.82
C MET A 167 29.16 3.66 -0.82
N PRO A 168 29.09 4.46 -1.89
CA PRO A 168 27.98 5.40 -2.06
C PRO A 168 26.64 4.69 -1.88
N GLY A 169 25.68 5.25 -1.15
CA GLY A 169 24.40 4.59 -0.85
C GLY A 169 24.39 3.64 0.35
N VAL A 170 25.52 3.41 1.05
CA VAL A 170 25.59 2.44 2.16
C VAL A 170 24.76 2.84 3.38
N TYR A 171 24.53 4.14 3.61
CA TYR A 171 23.82 4.62 4.81
C TYR A 171 22.34 4.28 4.77
N SER A 172 21.74 4.34 3.58
CA SER A 172 20.35 3.98 3.31
C SER A 172 20.17 2.50 2.94
N ALA A 173 21.25 1.77 2.61
CA ALA A 173 21.18 0.37 2.20
C ALA A 173 20.49 -0.58 3.22
N PRO A 174 20.69 -0.47 4.56
CA PRO A 174 19.94 -1.28 5.52
C PRO A 174 18.43 -1.02 5.47
N LEU A 175 18.03 0.25 5.31
CA LEU A 175 16.63 0.65 5.19
C LEU A 175 16.01 0.09 3.90
N LEU A 176 16.72 0.19 2.77
CA LEU A 176 16.29 -0.37 1.49
C LEU A 176 16.10 -1.88 1.58
N LEU A 177 17.08 -2.59 2.17
CA LEU A 177 17.03 -4.05 2.33
C LEU A 177 15.88 -4.46 3.24
N ALA A 178 15.68 -3.79 4.37
CA ALA A 178 14.58 -4.09 5.28
C ALA A 178 13.20 -3.87 4.62
N ALA A 179 13.03 -2.75 3.90
CA ALA A 179 11.79 -2.48 3.17
C ALA A 179 11.55 -3.49 2.05
N ALA A 180 12.61 -3.93 1.36
CA ALA A 180 12.52 -4.92 0.30
C ALA A 180 12.09 -6.30 0.85
N ILE A 181 12.71 -6.74 1.94
CA ILE A 181 12.31 -7.97 2.64
C ILE A 181 10.86 -7.88 3.12
N TYR A 182 10.45 -6.72 3.64
CA TYR A 182 9.07 -6.51 4.07
C TYR A 182 8.06 -6.65 2.91
N LEU A 183 8.37 -6.10 1.72
CA LEU A 183 7.55 -6.29 0.54
C LEU A 183 7.49 -7.75 0.09
N LEU A 184 8.64 -8.43 0.04
CA LEU A 184 8.71 -9.83 -0.37
C LEU A 184 7.96 -10.76 0.59
N ALA A 185 7.99 -10.48 1.89
CA ALA A 185 7.23 -11.23 2.88
C ALA A 185 5.72 -10.95 2.83
N SER A 186 5.31 -9.85 2.21
CA SER A 186 3.90 -9.44 2.11
C SER A 186 3.24 -9.86 0.79
N ALA A 187 4.01 -10.04 -0.29
CA ALA A 187 3.54 -10.21 -1.67
C ALA A 187 2.90 -11.58 -1.99
#